data_AF-A0A4W2HGI7-F1
#
_entry.id   AF-A0A4W2HGI7-F1
#
_cell.length_a   1.000
_cell.length_b   1.000
_cell.length_c   1.000
_cell.angle_alpha   90.00
_cell.angle_beta   90.00
_cell.angle_gamma   90.00
#
_symmetry.space_group_name_H-M   'P 1'
#
loop_
_entity.id
_entity.type
_entity.pdbx_description
1 polymer ?
#
loop_
_entity_poly.entity_id
_entity_poly.type
_entity_poly.pdbx_seq_one_letter_code
_entity_poly.pdbx_strand_id
1 'polypeptide(L)'
;MAGRRPSGLGGQRQLLGLLVAVAAAHLAACPYTKVEESFNLQATHDLLYHRLDVEKFDHLEFPGVVPRTFLGPLLIAALSSPAVYTLSLLETSKFYSQLVATAQLMLVGVHGQRAPGTRRLCLGKGRMRKQRSAIHSHGGPGSLGRGAGATSERQVPVRAVVGLGVILGLWTLQKEVRRQFGATVAGLFCWVTASQFHLMFYCTRTLPNVLALPVVLLALAAWLQQRWARFIWLSAFVILVFRAELSLLLGLALLLPLCWRKLSLTRALRCAVPAGILCLGLTVAVDSYFWRYLVWPEGKVLWYNTVLNKSSNWGTSPLLWYFYSALPRGLGCSLLFVPLGAVDRRALALLLPALGFVALYSLLPHKELRFIIYTFPLLNVVAARGCARVLNSYRKSWLHRVGSLLVLGHLVVNAAYSATGLYVSHFNYPGGVAMQRLHQLVPARTDVVLHIDVAAAQTGVSRFLEINSAWRYEKTEDLQPGSERMLAYTHLLMEAAPGPLALYRDTHRVLARVPGTTGLSVNLSRLPPFDVNLQTKLVLLERVRGPP
;
A
#
# COMPACT_ATOMS: atom_id res chain seq x y z
N MET A 1 25.29 38.21 11.35
CA MET A 1 23.92 37.76 11.64
C MET A 1 23.07 37.92 10.38
N ALA A 2 22.48 36.85 9.86
CA ALA A 2 21.45 36.89 8.84
C ALA A 2 20.46 35.76 9.15
N GLY A 3 19.35 36.12 9.81
CA GLY A 3 18.32 35.17 10.21
C GLY A 3 17.67 34.55 8.99
N ARG A 4 17.95 33.27 8.74
CA ARG A 4 17.13 32.45 7.83
C ARG A 4 15.73 32.40 8.43
N ARG A 5 14.75 33.00 7.73
CA ARG A 5 13.32 32.90 8.06
C ARG A 5 12.99 31.44 8.39
N PRO A 6 12.28 31.15 9.49
CA PRO A 6 11.81 29.79 9.75
C PRO A 6 10.99 29.38 8.55
N SER A 7 11.28 28.19 7.99
CA SER A 7 10.55 27.62 6.86
C SER A 7 9.05 27.75 7.13
N GLY A 8 8.43 28.72 6.47
CA GLY A 8 7.07 29.16 6.74
C GLY A 8 6.07 28.06 6.43
N LEU A 9 4.81 28.28 6.80
CA LEU A 9 3.69 27.36 6.55
C LEU A 9 3.68 26.80 5.11
N GLY A 10 4.11 27.60 4.12
CA GLY A 10 4.27 27.20 2.72
C GLY A 10 5.25 26.05 2.48
N GLY A 11 6.40 26.03 3.15
CA GLY A 11 7.38 24.95 2.99
C GLY A 11 6.89 23.62 3.57
N GLN A 12 6.05 23.65 4.62
CA GLN A 12 5.44 22.42 5.15
C GLN A 12 4.38 21.86 4.20
N ARG A 13 3.57 22.73 3.58
CA ARG A 13 2.60 22.30 2.57
C ARG A 13 3.27 21.64 1.37
N GLN A 14 4.41 22.15 0.93
CA GLN A 14 5.20 21.55 -0.15
C GLN A 14 5.70 20.14 0.20
N LEU A 15 6.20 19.92 1.43
CA LEU A 15 6.68 18.59 1.86
C LEU A 15 5.53 17.57 1.97
N LEU A 16 4.36 17.98 2.46
CA LEU A 16 3.18 17.11 2.46
C LEU A 16 2.72 16.82 1.03
N GLY A 17 2.69 17.83 0.17
CA GLY A 17 2.36 17.70 -1.25
C GLY A 17 3.30 16.75 -1.99
N LEU A 18 4.60 16.74 -1.65
CA LEU A 18 5.57 15.79 -2.19
C LEU A 18 5.19 14.34 -1.87
N LEU A 19 4.92 14.03 -0.59
CA LEU A 19 4.54 12.67 -0.19
C LEU A 19 3.24 12.21 -0.86
N VAL A 20 2.26 13.11 -0.94
CA VAL A 20 0.99 12.88 -1.64
C VAL A 20 1.22 12.60 -3.13
N ALA A 21 1.99 13.45 -3.81
CA ALA A 21 2.23 13.33 -5.25
C ALA A 21 2.94 12.02 -5.59
N VAL A 22 3.94 11.63 -4.81
CA VAL A 22 4.65 10.36 -5.01
C VAL A 22 3.74 9.16 -4.75
N ALA A 23 2.95 9.16 -3.68
CA ALA A 23 1.99 8.08 -3.42
C ALA A 23 0.95 7.95 -4.55
N ALA A 24 0.44 9.09 -5.06
CA ALA A 24 -0.50 9.12 -6.17
C ALA A 24 0.13 8.61 -7.47
N ALA A 25 1.39 8.95 -7.75
CA ALA A 25 2.11 8.44 -8.92
C ALA A 25 2.26 6.92 -8.87
N HIS A 26 2.59 6.34 -7.70
CA HIS A 26 2.67 4.89 -7.54
C HIS A 26 1.31 4.19 -7.72
N LEU A 27 0.24 4.79 -7.17
CA LEU A 27 -1.12 4.29 -7.35
C LEU A 27 -1.57 4.32 -8.81
N ALA A 28 -1.30 5.41 -9.52
CA ALA A 28 -1.65 5.56 -10.93
C ALA A 28 -0.88 4.60 -11.84
N ALA A 29 0.42 4.41 -11.58
CA ALA A 29 1.26 3.52 -12.39
C ALA A 29 0.98 2.04 -12.12
N CYS A 30 0.58 1.65 -10.90
CA CYS A 30 0.27 0.27 -10.54
C CYS A 30 -1.13 0.17 -9.93
N PRO A 31 -2.20 0.25 -10.75
CA PRO A 31 -3.58 0.32 -10.26
C PRO A 31 -4.12 -1.03 -9.78
N TYR A 32 -3.53 -2.13 -10.21
CA TYR A 32 -3.93 -3.49 -9.84
C TYR A 32 -3.23 -3.99 -8.57
N THR A 33 -3.79 -5.05 -7.98
CA THR A 33 -3.37 -5.61 -6.69
C THR A 33 -2.75 -7.00 -6.86
N LYS A 34 -2.12 -7.53 -5.81
CA LYS A 34 -1.63 -8.91 -5.75
C LYS A 34 -2.50 -9.77 -4.82
N VAL A 35 -2.28 -11.09 -4.86
CA VAL A 35 -3.01 -12.07 -4.04
C VAL A 35 -3.02 -11.72 -2.55
N GLU A 36 -1.96 -11.12 -2.03
CA GLU A 36 -1.86 -10.89 -0.60
C GLU A 36 -2.63 -9.65 -0.14
N GLU A 37 -3.15 -8.88 -1.09
CA GLU A 37 -4.10 -7.79 -0.88
C GLU A 37 -5.55 -8.27 -0.98
N SER A 38 -5.78 -9.51 -1.47
CA SER A 38 -7.07 -9.99 -1.94
C SER A 38 -8.13 -9.89 -0.85
N PHE A 39 -7.91 -10.50 0.32
CA PHE A 39 -8.91 -10.55 1.38
C PHE A 39 -9.43 -9.15 1.73
N ASN A 40 -8.54 -8.20 2.05
CA ASN A 40 -8.97 -6.87 2.46
C ASN A 40 -9.66 -6.11 1.33
N LEU A 41 -9.18 -6.29 0.09
CA LEU A 41 -9.77 -5.64 -1.07
C LEU A 41 -11.18 -6.17 -1.35
N GLN A 42 -11.35 -7.50 -1.36
CA GLN A 42 -12.64 -8.16 -1.61
C GLN A 42 -13.61 -7.89 -0.47
N ALA A 43 -13.17 -7.98 0.80
CA ALA A 43 -13.99 -7.62 1.94
C ALA A 43 -14.46 -6.15 1.89
N THR A 44 -13.58 -5.22 1.49
CA THR A 44 -13.98 -3.82 1.30
C THR A 44 -14.96 -3.66 0.14
N HIS A 45 -14.77 -4.38 -0.97
CA HIS A 45 -15.74 -4.42 -2.06
C HIS A 45 -17.12 -4.86 -1.55
N ASP A 46 -17.16 -5.99 -0.83
CA ASP A 46 -18.41 -6.61 -0.41
C ASP A 46 -19.16 -5.74 0.59
N LEU A 47 -18.45 -5.07 1.49
CA LEU A 47 -19.03 -4.07 2.38
C LEU A 47 -19.59 -2.86 1.64
N LEU A 48 -18.97 -2.44 0.53
CA LEU A 48 -19.43 -1.29 -0.26
C LEU A 48 -20.68 -1.62 -1.09
N TYR A 49 -20.73 -2.81 -1.69
CA TYR A 49 -21.77 -3.18 -2.65
C TYR A 49 -22.86 -4.09 -2.06
N HIS A 50 -22.50 -5.05 -1.22
CA HIS A 50 -23.43 -6.00 -0.57
C HIS A 50 -23.81 -5.58 0.86
N ARG A 51 -23.09 -4.63 1.46
CA ARG A 51 -23.38 -4.03 2.77
C ARG A 51 -23.38 -5.06 3.91
N LEU A 52 -24.55 -5.43 4.41
CA LEU A 52 -24.74 -6.41 5.50
C LEU A 52 -25.27 -7.75 4.99
N ASP A 53 -25.40 -7.92 3.68
CA ASP A 53 -25.77 -9.20 3.06
C ASP A 53 -24.54 -10.11 3.01
N VAL A 54 -24.21 -10.69 4.16
CA VAL A 54 -22.99 -11.49 4.37
C VAL A 54 -22.98 -12.75 3.48
N GLU A 55 -24.14 -13.22 2.99
CA GLU A 55 -24.23 -14.40 2.13
C GLU A 55 -23.52 -14.21 0.79
N LYS A 56 -23.39 -12.97 0.33
CA LYS A 56 -22.76 -12.62 -0.96
C LYS A 56 -21.27 -12.33 -0.87
N PHE A 57 -20.66 -12.52 0.30
CA PHE A 57 -19.27 -12.14 0.54
C PHE A 57 -18.31 -13.22 0.02
N ASP A 58 -17.26 -12.79 -0.66
CA ASP A 58 -16.25 -13.62 -1.34
C ASP A 58 -15.55 -14.57 -0.36
N HIS A 59 -15.36 -14.18 0.92
CA HIS A 59 -14.65 -14.99 1.91
C HIS A 59 -15.42 -16.23 2.38
N LEU A 60 -16.73 -16.31 2.14
CA LEU A 60 -17.53 -17.50 2.45
C LEU A 60 -17.41 -18.55 1.33
N GLU A 61 -17.33 -18.10 0.08
CA GLU A 61 -17.20 -18.98 -1.09
C GLU A 61 -15.73 -19.40 -1.31
N PHE A 62 -14.81 -18.44 -1.16
CA PHE A 62 -13.37 -18.61 -1.34
C PHE A 62 -12.61 -18.24 -0.05
N PRO A 63 -12.74 -19.03 1.03
CA PRO A 63 -12.04 -18.75 2.28
C PRO A 63 -10.53 -18.96 2.10
N GLY A 64 -9.75 -17.98 2.53
CA GLY A 64 -8.30 -18.14 2.64
C GLY A 64 -7.92 -19.15 3.74
N VAL A 65 -6.65 -19.57 3.74
CA VAL A 65 -6.10 -20.57 4.68
C VAL A 65 -6.32 -20.22 6.17
N VAL A 66 -6.35 -18.92 6.49
CA VAL A 66 -6.54 -18.43 7.86
C VAL A 66 -7.45 -17.20 7.82
N PRO A 67 -8.40 -17.05 8.77
CA PRO A 67 -9.25 -15.86 8.85
C PRO A 67 -8.43 -14.59 9.06
N ARG A 68 -8.98 -13.49 8.56
CA ARG A 68 -8.43 -12.14 8.67
C ARG A 68 -9.50 -11.20 9.21
N THR A 69 -9.09 -10.10 9.83
CA THR A 69 -10.03 -9.16 10.45
C THR A 69 -10.78 -8.30 9.42
N PHE A 70 -12.08 -8.09 9.65
CA PHE A 70 -12.95 -7.17 8.93
C PHE A 70 -12.83 -5.72 9.43
N LEU A 71 -12.20 -5.46 10.59
CA LEU A 71 -12.07 -4.11 11.14
C LEU A 71 -11.35 -3.14 10.20
N GLY A 72 -10.30 -3.61 9.52
CA GLY A 72 -9.62 -2.85 8.47
C GLY A 72 -10.54 -2.54 7.29
N PRO A 73 -11.08 -3.57 6.60
CA PRO A 73 -12.03 -3.40 5.51
C PRO A 73 -13.24 -2.53 5.82
N LEU A 74 -13.83 -2.63 7.02
CA LEU A 74 -14.94 -1.81 7.50
C LEU A 74 -14.59 -0.33 7.53
N LEU A 75 -13.45 0.01 8.12
CA LEU A 75 -13.00 1.40 8.19
C LEU A 75 -12.77 1.97 6.79
N ILE A 76 -12.15 1.20 5.91
CA ILE A 76 -11.87 1.63 4.53
C ILE A 76 -13.16 1.79 3.74
N ALA A 77 -14.10 0.83 3.84
CA ALA A 77 -15.39 0.89 3.17
C ALA A 77 -16.18 2.13 3.64
N ALA A 78 -16.26 2.37 4.94
CA ALA A 78 -16.93 3.54 5.51
C ALA A 78 -16.35 4.85 4.96
N LEU A 79 -15.02 5.00 4.96
CA LEU A 79 -14.35 6.21 4.46
C LEU A 79 -14.39 6.36 2.94
N SER A 80 -14.47 5.24 2.20
CA SER A 80 -14.57 5.24 0.73
C SER A 80 -16.00 5.44 0.25
N SER A 81 -17.01 5.11 1.06
CA SER A 81 -18.42 5.11 0.67
C SER A 81 -18.92 6.42 0.06
N PRO A 82 -18.56 7.63 0.54
CA PRO A 82 -19.06 8.87 -0.08
C PRO A 82 -18.49 9.08 -1.48
N ALA A 83 -17.21 8.74 -1.68
CA ALA A 83 -16.56 8.81 -2.99
C ALA A 83 -17.14 7.77 -3.96
N VAL A 84 -17.35 6.54 -3.50
CA VAL A 84 -17.94 5.48 -4.33
C VAL A 84 -19.38 5.83 -4.71
N TYR A 85 -20.17 6.34 -3.76
CA TYR A 85 -21.55 6.76 -3.99
C TYR A 85 -21.64 7.92 -5.01
N THR A 86 -20.79 8.93 -4.86
CA THR A 86 -20.74 10.05 -5.83
C THR A 86 -20.29 9.59 -7.21
N LEU A 87 -19.31 8.69 -7.31
CA LEU A 87 -18.90 8.10 -8.58
C LEU A 87 -20.01 7.26 -9.22
N SER A 88 -20.80 6.53 -8.42
CA SER A 88 -21.95 5.77 -8.95
C SER A 88 -23.08 6.67 -9.47
N LEU A 89 -23.31 7.82 -8.84
CA LEU A 89 -24.34 8.78 -9.25
C LEU A 89 -24.00 9.51 -10.55
N LEU A 90 -22.71 9.72 -10.81
CA LEU A 90 -22.27 10.54 -11.93
C LEU A 90 -22.22 9.76 -13.26
N GLU A 91 -22.41 8.44 -13.28
CA GLU A 91 -22.29 7.56 -14.47
C GLU A 91 -21.03 7.83 -15.36
N THR A 92 -20.05 8.57 -14.86
CA THR A 92 -19.00 9.18 -15.71
C THR A 92 -17.70 8.41 -15.72
N SER A 93 -17.22 8.27 -16.95
CA SER A 93 -15.89 7.84 -17.39
C SER A 93 -14.72 8.68 -16.82
N LYS A 94 -13.65 7.99 -16.40
CA LYS A 94 -12.21 8.24 -16.59
C LYS A 94 -11.53 9.49 -16.05
N PHE A 95 -12.18 10.65 -16.05
CA PHE A 95 -11.51 11.91 -15.70
C PHE A 95 -11.77 12.35 -14.25
N TYR A 96 -12.89 11.91 -13.66
CA TYR A 96 -13.33 12.38 -12.34
C TYR A 96 -12.77 11.57 -11.16
N SER A 97 -12.38 10.31 -11.36
CA SER A 97 -11.80 9.44 -10.33
C SER A 97 -10.48 10.00 -9.76
N GLN A 98 -9.67 10.64 -10.59
CA GLN A 98 -8.45 11.34 -10.16
C GLN A 98 -8.75 12.64 -9.40
N LEU A 99 -9.82 13.33 -9.78
CA LEU A 99 -10.21 14.62 -9.19
C LEU A 99 -10.88 14.43 -7.82
N VAL A 100 -11.63 13.35 -7.60
CA VAL A 100 -12.18 12.98 -6.29
C VAL A 100 -11.08 12.54 -5.31
N ALA A 101 -10.12 11.72 -5.75
CA ALA A 101 -8.96 11.40 -4.94
C ALA A 101 -8.17 12.67 -4.57
N THR A 102 -7.97 13.58 -5.53
CA THR A 102 -7.29 14.87 -5.32
C THR A 102 -8.10 15.82 -4.41
N ALA A 103 -9.43 15.84 -4.53
CA ALA A 103 -10.31 16.65 -3.68
C ALA A 103 -10.35 16.14 -2.23
N GLN A 104 -10.37 14.83 -2.02
CA GLN A 104 -10.20 14.21 -0.69
C GLN A 104 -8.82 14.52 -0.11
N LEU A 105 -7.76 14.47 -0.92
CA LEU A 105 -6.39 14.85 -0.56
C LEU A 105 -6.26 16.33 -0.17
N MET A 106 -6.98 17.23 -0.85
CA MET A 106 -7.00 18.66 -0.54
C MET A 106 -7.82 18.99 0.72
N LEU A 107 -8.95 18.32 0.96
CA LEU A 107 -9.83 18.56 2.12
C LEU A 107 -9.16 18.19 3.45
N VAL A 108 -8.36 17.12 3.47
CA VAL A 108 -7.58 16.72 4.66
C VAL A 108 -6.46 17.73 4.98
N GLY A 109 -5.90 18.39 3.96
CA GLY A 109 -4.90 19.46 4.14
C GLY A 109 -5.44 20.74 4.79
N VAL A 110 -6.76 20.96 4.74
CA VAL A 110 -7.41 22.19 5.22
C VAL A 110 -8.02 22.04 6.63
N HIS A 111 -8.46 20.84 7.02
CA HIS A 111 -9.20 20.66 8.30
C HIS A 111 -8.35 20.33 9.54
N GLY A 112 -7.02 20.18 9.40
CA GLY A 112 -6.11 19.86 10.50
C GLY A 112 -5.68 21.03 11.41
N GLN A 113 -6.32 22.19 11.34
CA GLN A 113 -5.96 23.37 12.15
C GLN A 113 -7.20 24.07 12.73
N ARG A 114 -7.56 23.73 13.97
CA ARG A 114 -8.18 24.69 14.89
C ARG A 114 -7.43 24.64 16.22
N ALA A 115 -6.55 25.61 16.42
CA ALA A 115 -6.20 26.09 17.75
C ALA A 115 -7.11 27.31 18.05
N PRO A 116 -7.56 27.50 19.30
CA PRO A 116 -8.61 28.44 19.63
C PRO A 116 -8.09 29.88 19.68
N GLY A 117 -8.92 30.80 19.20
CA GLY A 117 -8.83 32.23 19.51
C GLY A 117 -8.04 33.08 18.51
N THR A 118 -8.72 33.66 17.52
CA THR A 118 -8.80 35.13 17.36
C THR A 118 -9.83 35.51 16.29
N ARG A 119 -10.29 36.76 16.39
CA ARG A 119 -11.56 37.36 15.95
C ARG A 119 -11.85 37.34 14.44
N ARG A 120 -13.16 37.31 14.13
CA ARG A 120 -13.79 37.65 12.84
C ARG A 120 -13.29 39.00 12.32
N LEU A 121 -13.06 39.12 11.02
CA LEU A 121 -13.36 40.38 10.31
C LEU A 121 -13.68 40.14 8.81
N CYS A 122 -14.87 40.62 8.47
CA CYS A 122 -15.44 41.14 7.23
C CYS A 122 -15.23 40.51 5.84
N LEU A 123 -16.39 40.28 5.20
CA LEU A 123 -16.62 40.06 3.77
C LEU A 123 -16.20 41.27 2.93
N GLY A 124 -15.55 41.00 1.80
CA GLY A 124 -15.45 41.90 0.65
C GLY A 124 -15.98 41.21 -0.60
N LYS A 125 -17.12 41.68 -1.11
CA LYS A 125 -17.71 41.27 -2.41
C LYS A 125 -16.82 41.78 -3.56
N GLY A 126 -16.41 40.90 -4.46
CA GLY A 126 -15.64 41.24 -5.67
C GLY A 126 -16.14 40.49 -6.90
N ARG A 127 -16.76 41.25 -7.81
CA ARG A 127 -17.35 40.91 -9.12
C ARG A 127 -16.73 39.74 -9.91
N MET A 128 -17.61 38.84 -10.36
CA MET A 128 -17.38 37.99 -11.54
C MET A 128 -17.30 38.83 -12.81
N ARG A 129 -16.34 38.52 -13.69
CA ARG A 129 -16.36 38.94 -15.09
C ARG A 129 -16.23 37.68 -15.95
N LYS A 130 -17.34 37.31 -16.62
CA LYS A 130 -17.39 36.31 -17.69
C LYS A 130 -16.59 36.84 -18.88
N GLN A 131 -15.69 36.03 -19.42
CA GLN A 131 -15.15 36.24 -20.76
C GLN A 131 -15.34 34.94 -21.54
N ARG A 132 -16.36 34.97 -22.41
CA ARG A 132 -16.55 34.01 -23.50
C ARG A 132 -15.54 34.38 -24.59
N SER A 133 -14.82 33.41 -25.12
CA SER A 133 -14.30 33.49 -26.47
C SER A 133 -14.40 32.10 -27.09
N ALA A 134 -15.11 32.04 -28.21
CA ALA A 134 -15.28 30.89 -29.07
C ALA A 134 -14.22 30.99 -30.18
N ILE A 135 -13.49 29.89 -30.43
CA ILE A 135 -12.73 29.71 -31.67
C ILE A 135 -12.96 28.28 -32.17
N HIS A 136 -13.19 28.21 -33.48
CA HIS A 136 -13.67 27.13 -34.31
C HIS A 136 -12.85 25.82 -34.30
N SER A 137 -13.60 24.78 -34.62
CA SER A 137 -13.25 23.42 -35.03
C SER A 137 -12.44 23.33 -36.34
N HIS A 138 -11.41 22.48 -36.37
CA HIS A 138 -11.27 21.34 -37.30
C HIS A 138 -9.92 20.63 -37.09
N GLY A 139 -9.92 19.29 -37.17
CA GLY A 139 -8.72 18.44 -37.14
C GLY A 139 -8.76 17.37 -36.05
N GLY A 140 -9.39 16.23 -36.33
CA GLY A 140 -9.48 15.12 -35.38
C GLY A 140 -8.16 14.36 -35.18
N PRO A 141 -7.99 13.68 -34.04
CA PRO A 141 -7.09 12.53 -33.97
C PRO A 141 -7.79 11.26 -33.45
N GLY A 142 -7.54 10.18 -34.19
CA GLY A 142 -7.49 8.75 -33.83
C GLY A 142 -8.10 8.26 -32.52
N SER A 143 -9.05 7.34 -32.66
CA SER A 143 -9.76 6.59 -31.63
C SER A 143 -8.94 5.48 -30.93
N LEU A 144 -7.69 5.75 -30.52
CA LEU A 144 -6.90 4.81 -29.71
C LEU A 144 -6.70 5.38 -28.30
N GLY A 145 -7.45 4.87 -27.31
CA GLY A 145 -7.20 5.17 -25.88
C GLY A 145 -8.44 5.26 -24.99
N ARG A 146 -9.65 5.37 -25.56
CA ARG A 146 -10.88 5.59 -24.76
C ARG A 146 -11.40 4.36 -24.00
N GLY A 147 -10.77 3.18 -24.06
CA GLY A 147 -11.18 1.92 -23.40
C GLY A 147 -10.43 1.54 -22.11
N ALA A 148 -9.16 1.91 -21.96
CA ALA A 148 -8.23 1.36 -20.95
C ALA A 148 -8.23 1.96 -19.52
N GLY A 149 -9.25 2.70 -19.10
CA GLY A 149 -9.27 3.41 -17.80
C GLY A 149 -10.39 2.96 -16.85
N ALA A 150 -11.58 2.70 -17.40
CA ALA A 150 -12.82 2.60 -16.63
C ALA A 150 -12.86 1.40 -15.68
N THR A 151 -12.06 0.36 -15.97
CA THR A 151 -12.07 -0.89 -15.22
C THR A 151 -11.27 -0.80 -13.91
N SER A 152 -10.08 -0.17 -13.95
CA SER A 152 -9.22 0.02 -12.78
C SER A 152 -9.72 1.08 -11.79
N GLU A 153 -10.63 1.95 -12.21
CA GLU A 153 -11.03 3.14 -11.45
C GLU A 153 -11.81 2.84 -10.17
N ARG A 154 -12.52 1.71 -10.10
CA ARG A 154 -13.39 1.40 -8.95
C ARG A 154 -12.63 1.07 -7.67
N GLN A 155 -11.41 0.51 -7.77
CA GLN A 155 -10.56 0.22 -6.60
C GLN A 155 -9.63 1.38 -6.20
N VAL A 156 -9.51 2.42 -7.04
CA VAL A 156 -8.65 3.59 -6.76
C VAL A 156 -9.08 4.36 -5.50
N PRO A 157 -10.38 4.66 -5.25
CA PRO A 157 -10.82 5.35 -4.04
C PRO A 157 -10.43 4.60 -2.76
N VAL A 158 -10.65 3.29 -2.75
CA VAL A 158 -10.32 2.39 -1.63
C VAL A 158 -8.82 2.47 -1.30
N ARG A 159 -7.97 2.38 -2.32
CA ARG A 159 -6.52 2.47 -2.18
C ARG A 159 -6.03 3.87 -1.82
N ALA A 160 -6.71 4.90 -2.31
CA ALA A 160 -6.42 6.30 -1.96
C ALA A 160 -6.70 6.57 -0.47
N VAL A 161 -7.78 6.02 0.09
CA VAL A 161 -8.09 6.11 1.53
C VAL A 161 -6.98 5.46 2.38
N VAL A 162 -6.50 4.29 1.99
CA VAL A 162 -5.36 3.62 2.67
C VAL A 162 -4.10 4.49 2.59
N GLY A 163 -3.78 4.98 1.38
CA GLY A 163 -2.65 5.89 1.15
C GLY A 163 -2.71 7.15 2.01
N LEU A 164 -3.88 7.79 2.06
CA LEU A 164 -4.16 8.95 2.90
C LEU A 164 -3.88 8.66 4.37
N GLY A 165 -4.35 7.53 4.89
CA GLY A 165 -4.08 7.11 6.26
C GLY A 165 -2.58 7.02 6.55
N VAL A 166 -1.81 6.40 5.65
CA VAL A 166 -0.35 6.27 5.80
C VAL A 166 0.33 7.64 5.73
N ILE A 167 -0.04 8.48 4.77
CA ILE A 167 0.53 9.83 4.63
C ILE A 167 0.22 10.68 5.87
N LEU A 168 -0.98 10.60 6.43
CA LEU A 168 -1.33 11.30 7.68
C LEU A 168 -0.54 10.80 8.89
N GLY A 169 -0.30 9.49 8.96
CA GLY A 169 0.59 8.88 9.95
C GLY A 169 2.02 9.41 9.81
N LEU A 170 2.57 9.38 8.59
CA LEU A 170 3.92 9.87 8.28
C LEU A 170 4.05 11.36 8.58
N TRP A 171 3.03 12.15 8.27
CA TRP A 171 2.98 13.58 8.55
C TRP A 171 2.91 13.86 10.06
N THR A 172 2.16 13.06 10.82
CA THR A 172 2.13 13.16 12.28
C THR A 172 3.50 12.84 12.88
N LEU A 173 4.16 11.79 12.40
CA LEU A 173 5.53 11.47 12.79
C LEU A 173 6.51 12.59 12.41
N GLN A 174 6.40 13.15 11.21
CA GLN A 174 7.23 14.26 10.74
C GLN A 174 7.14 15.49 11.66
N LYS A 175 5.94 15.82 12.16
CA LYS A 175 5.75 16.93 13.12
C LYS A 175 6.52 16.68 14.41
N GLU A 176 6.56 15.44 14.89
CA GLU A 176 7.33 15.08 16.09
C GLU A 176 8.83 15.05 15.81
N VAL A 177 9.25 14.57 14.64
CA VAL A 177 10.65 14.64 14.20
C VAL A 177 11.13 16.09 14.15
N ARG A 178 10.30 17.01 13.64
CA ARG A 178 10.60 18.44 13.61
C ARG A 178 10.77 19.02 15.02
N ARG A 179 9.92 18.61 15.96
CA ARG A 179 9.99 19.05 17.37
C ARG A 179 11.27 18.54 18.05
N GLN A 180 11.64 17.28 17.82
CA GLN A 180 12.75 16.63 18.53
C GLN A 180 14.13 16.88 17.89
N PHE A 181 14.19 16.98 16.56
CA PHE A 181 15.44 17.02 15.78
C PHE A 181 15.59 18.27 14.88
N GLY A 182 14.56 19.12 14.79
CA GLY A 182 14.58 20.36 14.01
C GLY A 182 14.07 20.24 12.57
N ALA A 183 13.87 21.40 11.93
CA ALA A 183 13.24 21.49 10.61
C ALA A 183 14.03 20.80 9.48
N THR A 184 15.37 20.85 9.52
CA THR A 184 16.22 20.22 8.50
C THR A 184 16.04 18.70 8.48
N VAL A 185 16.05 18.06 9.65
CA VAL A 185 15.89 16.60 9.77
C VAL A 185 14.49 16.20 9.32
N ALA A 186 13.46 16.96 9.70
CA ALA A 186 12.09 16.69 9.28
C ALA A 186 11.88 16.86 7.77
N GLY A 187 12.55 17.83 7.13
CA GLY A 187 12.54 17.99 5.68
C GLY A 187 13.24 16.82 4.97
N LEU A 188 14.43 16.43 5.45
CA LEU A 188 15.17 15.29 4.90
C LEU A 188 14.42 13.97 5.09
N PHE A 189 13.71 13.79 6.20
CA PHE A 189 12.84 12.64 6.43
C PHE A 189 11.78 12.50 5.32
N CYS A 190 11.13 13.61 4.93
CA CYS A 190 10.19 13.61 3.81
C CYS A 190 10.86 13.27 2.48
N TRP A 191 12.00 13.88 2.17
CA TRP A 191 12.74 13.61 0.92
C TRP A 191 13.23 12.18 0.83
N VAL A 192 13.83 11.64 1.90
CA VAL A 192 14.27 10.26 1.99
C VAL A 192 13.08 9.31 1.78
N THR A 193 11.98 9.54 2.50
CA THR A 193 10.78 8.72 2.39
C THR A 193 10.19 8.77 0.98
N ALA A 194 10.07 9.95 0.39
CA ALA A 194 9.55 10.14 -0.98
C ALA A 194 10.45 9.50 -2.05
N SER A 195 11.76 9.45 -1.83
CA SER A 195 12.71 8.86 -2.77
C SER A 195 12.74 7.32 -2.73
N GLN A 196 12.20 6.69 -1.68
CA GLN A 196 12.27 5.24 -1.50
C GLN A 196 11.11 4.52 -2.20
N PHE A 197 11.45 3.47 -2.94
CA PHE A 197 10.48 2.65 -3.67
C PHE A 197 9.48 1.95 -2.75
N HIS A 198 9.96 1.07 -1.86
CA HIS A 198 9.08 0.11 -1.17
C HIS A 198 8.02 0.79 -0.29
N LEU A 199 8.39 1.73 0.56
CA LEU A 199 7.43 2.38 1.46
C LEU A 199 6.35 3.13 0.67
N MET A 200 6.73 3.88 -0.36
CA MET A 200 5.79 4.64 -1.19
C MET A 200 4.97 3.75 -2.12
N PHE A 201 5.55 2.66 -2.63
CA PHE A 201 4.83 1.68 -3.43
C PHE A 201 3.76 0.92 -2.63
N TYR A 202 4.09 0.52 -1.40
CA TYR A 202 3.16 -0.19 -0.53
C TYR A 202 2.11 0.70 0.12
N CYS A 203 2.35 2.02 0.30
CA CYS A 203 1.48 2.85 1.13
C CYS A 203 0.00 2.91 0.67
N THR A 204 -0.32 2.61 -0.58
CA THR A 204 -1.68 2.60 -1.14
C THR A 204 -2.27 1.20 -1.31
N ARG A 205 -1.55 0.16 -0.89
CA ARG A 205 -1.92 -1.24 -1.09
C ARG A 205 -2.72 -1.74 0.11
N THR A 206 -3.75 -2.55 -0.12
CA THR A 206 -4.65 -3.09 0.94
C THR A 206 -4.02 -4.29 1.65
N LEU A 207 -2.71 -4.26 1.87
CA LEU A 207 -1.99 -5.26 2.63
C LEU A 207 -2.31 -5.10 4.12
N PRO A 208 -2.46 -6.21 4.89
CA PRO A 208 -2.68 -6.11 6.34
C PRO A 208 -1.63 -5.23 7.04
N ASN A 209 -0.39 -5.29 6.57
CA ASN A 209 0.72 -4.50 7.12
C ASN A 209 0.55 -3.00 6.87
N VAL A 210 0.01 -2.64 5.72
CA VAL A 210 -0.23 -1.25 5.35
C VAL A 210 -1.47 -0.72 6.05
N LEU A 211 -2.49 -1.56 6.31
CA LEU A 211 -3.64 -1.18 7.12
C LEU A 211 -3.26 -0.92 8.59
N ALA A 212 -2.30 -1.66 9.12
CA ALA A 212 -1.73 -1.44 10.44
C ALA A 212 -0.86 -0.18 10.52
N LEU A 213 -0.14 0.15 9.44
CA LEU A 213 0.90 1.18 9.42
C LEU A 213 0.46 2.58 9.88
N PRO A 214 -0.72 3.13 9.51
CA PRO A 214 -1.21 4.41 10.02
C PRO A 214 -1.27 4.45 11.56
N VAL A 215 -1.79 3.39 12.17
CA VAL A 215 -1.90 3.28 13.63
C VAL A 215 -0.53 3.11 14.26
N VAL A 216 0.35 2.30 13.65
CA VAL A 216 1.74 2.17 14.11
C VAL A 216 2.46 3.52 14.11
N LEU A 217 2.30 4.31 13.05
CA LEU A 217 2.91 5.65 12.95
C LEU A 217 2.37 6.60 14.03
N LEU A 218 1.07 6.55 14.33
CA LEU A 218 0.47 7.30 15.44
C LEU A 218 0.97 6.82 16.81
N ALA A 219 1.18 5.51 16.98
CA ALA A 219 1.75 4.93 18.19
C ALA A 219 3.19 5.40 18.39
N LEU A 220 4.03 5.31 17.34
CA LEU A 220 5.42 5.79 17.37
C LEU A 220 5.51 7.31 17.62
N ALA A 221 4.59 8.10 17.05
CA ALA A 221 4.49 9.52 17.36
C ALA A 221 4.09 9.76 18.82
N ALA A 222 3.13 9.01 19.37
CA ALA A 222 2.74 9.09 20.77
C ALA A 222 3.88 8.67 21.71
N TRP A 223 4.68 7.67 21.31
CA TRP A 223 5.90 7.24 22.02
C TRP A 223 6.95 8.35 22.06
N LEU A 224 7.23 9.00 20.92
CA LEU A 224 8.11 10.17 20.84
C LEU A 224 7.62 11.38 21.65
N GLN A 225 6.30 11.54 21.77
CA GLN A 225 5.64 12.54 22.62
C GLN A 225 5.61 12.16 24.11
N GLN A 226 6.08 10.97 24.48
CA GLN A 226 5.99 10.40 25.83
C GLN A 226 4.53 10.30 26.36
N ARG A 227 3.56 10.19 25.45
CA ARG A 227 2.15 9.98 25.79
C ARG A 227 1.87 8.49 25.94
N TRP A 228 2.38 7.90 27.02
CA TRP A 228 2.41 6.45 27.24
C TRP A 228 1.05 5.77 27.15
N ALA A 229 0.00 6.35 27.71
CA ALA A 229 -1.35 5.79 27.62
C ALA A 229 -1.81 5.65 26.17
N ARG A 230 -1.71 6.73 25.38
CA ARG A 230 -2.06 6.71 23.95
C ARG A 230 -1.21 5.71 23.16
N PHE A 231 0.08 5.64 23.45
CA PHE A 231 0.98 4.66 22.83
C PHE A 231 0.52 3.22 23.13
N ILE A 232 0.22 2.89 24.40
CA ILE A 232 -0.21 1.56 24.82
C ILE A 232 -1.55 1.18 24.17
N TRP A 233 -2.53 2.09 24.15
CA TRP A 233 -3.84 1.85 23.52
C TRP A 233 -3.72 1.58 22.02
N LEU A 234 -2.97 2.42 21.29
CA LEU A 234 -2.76 2.22 19.85
C LEU A 234 -1.95 0.94 19.57
N SER A 235 -1.00 0.59 20.44
CA SER A 235 -0.22 -0.65 20.32
C SER A 235 -1.09 -1.88 20.56
N ALA A 236 -1.90 -1.89 21.62
CA ALA A 236 -2.83 -2.98 21.89
C ALA A 236 -3.80 -3.19 20.73
N PHE A 237 -4.38 -2.10 20.20
CA PHE A 237 -5.27 -2.15 19.05
C PHE A 237 -4.59 -2.79 17.83
N VAL A 238 -3.41 -2.31 17.43
CA VAL A 238 -2.76 -2.82 16.22
C VAL A 238 -2.23 -4.25 16.37
N ILE A 239 -1.76 -4.63 17.56
CA ILE A 239 -1.25 -5.99 17.84
C ILE A 239 -2.39 -7.01 17.84
N LEU A 240 -3.51 -6.69 18.50
CA LEU A 240 -4.61 -7.66 18.70
C LEU A 240 -5.56 -7.75 17.50
N VAL A 241 -5.75 -6.65 16.78
CA VAL A 241 -6.68 -6.56 15.65
C VAL A 241 -5.99 -6.89 14.33
N PHE A 242 -4.86 -6.24 14.06
CA PHE A 242 -4.27 -6.29 12.73
C PHE A 242 -3.18 -7.32 12.60
N ARG A 243 -2.13 -7.23 13.44
CA ARG A 243 -0.88 -7.97 13.24
C ARG A 243 -0.18 -8.25 14.57
N ALA A 244 -0.25 -9.50 15.04
CA ALA A 244 0.35 -9.91 16.32
C ALA A 244 1.88 -9.74 16.37
N GLU A 245 2.59 -9.80 15.22
CA GLU A 245 4.05 -9.66 15.23
C GLU A 245 4.55 -8.26 15.61
N LEU A 246 3.67 -7.25 15.54
CA LEU A 246 3.99 -5.89 16.00
C LEU A 246 4.27 -5.82 17.49
N SER A 247 3.90 -6.85 18.25
CA SER A 247 4.31 -7.02 19.65
C SER A 247 5.83 -6.98 19.81
N LEU A 248 6.60 -7.43 18.82
CA LEU A 248 8.06 -7.36 18.85
C LEU A 248 8.54 -5.91 18.76
N LEU A 249 8.12 -5.15 17.74
CA LEU A 249 8.56 -3.77 17.56
C LEU A 249 8.03 -2.84 18.67
N LEU A 250 6.73 -2.87 18.92
CA LEU A 250 6.08 -1.98 19.89
C LEU A 250 6.36 -2.42 21.33
N GLY A 251 6.55 -3.73 21.57
CA GLY A 251 7.01 -4.25 22.84
C GLY A 251 8.44 -3.82 23.15
N LEU A 252 9.37 -3.92 22.20
CA LEU A 252 10.73 -3.38 22.37
C LEU A 252 10.70 -1.86 22.61
N ALA A 253 9.85 -1.12 21.89
CA ALA A 253 9.66 0.31 22.13
C ALA A 253 9.07 0.61 23.53
N LEU A 254 8.21 -0.25 24.08
CA LEU A 254 7.68 -0.14 25.45
C LEU A 254 8.72 -0.52 26.52
N LEU A 255 9.58 -1.51 26.24
CA LEU A 255 10.61 -1.97 27.15
C LEU A 255 11.66 -0.88 27.43
N LEU A 256 12.06 -0.10 26.43
CA LEU A 256 13.03 1.00 26.61
C LEU A 256 12.65 2.00 27.72
N PRO A 257 11.46 2.64 27.73
CA PRO A 257 11.06 3.54 28.80
C PRO A 257 10.82 2.83 30.14
N LEU A 258 10.51 1.53 30.17
CA LEU A 258 10.45 0.75 31.42
C LEU A 258 11.87 0.59 32.00
N CYS A 259 12.84 0.17 31.18
CA CYS A 259 14.24 0.03 31.57
C CYS A 259 14.85 1.36 32.02
N TRP A 260 14.54 2.45 31.33
CA TRP A 260 14.97 3.81 31.71
C TRP A 260 14.15 4.44 32.83
N ARG A 261 13.24 3.69 33.46
CA ARG A 261 12.36 4.15 34.56
C ARG A 261 11.53 5.41 34.23
N LYS A 262 11.25 5.65 32.95
CA LYS A 262 10.35 6.73 32.48
C LYS A 262 8.87 6.37 32.57
N LEU A 263 8.58 5.07 32.64
CA LEU A 263 7.25 4.50 32.81
C LEU A 263 7.31 3.43 33.90
N SER A 264 6.39 3.46 34.86
CA SER A 264 6.28 2.40 35.87
C SER A 264 5.49 1.21 35.32
N LEU A 265 5.89 0.00 35.73
CA LEU A 265 5.21 -1.23 35.33
C LEU A 265 3.72 -1.21 35.70
N THR A 266 3.38 -0.73 36.90
CA THR A 266 2.00 -0.61 37.36
C THR A 266 1.17 0.31 36.45
N ARG A 267 1.73 1.45 36.03
CA ARG A 267 1.03 2.37 35.12
C ARG A 267 0.88 1.76 33.73
N ALA A 268 1.90 1.04 33.26
CA ALA A 268 1.82 0.33 31.98
C ALA A 268 0.69 -0.71 32.01
N LEU A 269 0.63 -1.56 33.05
CA LEU A 269 -0.39 -2.59 33.20
C LEU A 269 -1.80 -2.01 33.36
N ARG A 270 -1.98 -0.93 34.14
CA ARG A 270 -3.28 -0.23 34.28
C ARG A 270 -3.83 0.30 32.95
N CYS A 271 -2.96 0.61 31.98
CA CYS A 271 -3.40 0.98 30.63
C CYS A 271 -3.53 -0.22 29.70
N ALA A 272 -2.58 -1.17 29.78
CA ALA A 272 -2.50 -2.29 28.84
C ALA A 272 -3.62 -3.32 29.03
N VAL A 273 -4.01 -3.62 30.27
CA VAL A 273 -5.05 -4.62 30.55
C VAL A 273 -6.42 -4.18 30.02
N PRO A 274 -6.94 -2.97 30.34
CA PRO A 274 -8.21 -2.51 29.77
C PRO A 274 -8.15 -2.36 28.25
N ALA A 275 -7.04 -1.86 27.71
CA ALA A 275 -6.86 -1.73 26.26
C ALA A 275 -6.89 -3.11 25.58
N GLY A 276 -6.23 -4.11 26.16
CA GLY A 276 -6.21 -5.47 25.66
C GLY A 276 -7.59 -6.12 25.66
N ILE A 277 -8.31 -6.05 26.77
CA ILE A 277 -9.67 -6.60 26.90
C ILE A 277 -10.62 -5.96 25.88
N LEU A 278 -10.61 -4.63 25.76
CA LEU A 278 -11.53 -3.93 24.86
C LEU A 278 -11.18 -4.14 23.38
N CYS A 279 -9.90 -4.15 23.01
CA CYS A 279 -9.49 -4.42 21.64
C CYS A 279 -9.78 -5.89 21.25
N LEU A 280 -9.52 -6.84 22.15
CA LEU A 280 -9.82 -8.25 21.94
C LEU A 280 -11.33 -8.48 21.79
N GLY A 281 -12.13 -7.91 22.70
CA GLY A 281 -13.59 -7.98 22.62
C GLY A 281 -14.13 -7.39 21.31
N LEU A 282 -13.56 -6.28 20.84
CA LEU A 282 -13.93 -5.66 19.57
C LEU A 282 -13.65 -6.56 18.35
N THR A 283 -12.43 -7.11 18.22
CA THR A 283 -12.11 -8.02 17.09
C THR A 283 -12.94 -9.28 17.16
N VAL A 284 -13.09 -9.89 18.33
CA VAL A 284 -13.91 -11.11 18.47
C VAL A 284 -15.36 -10.84 18.09
N ALA A 285 -15.96 -9.75 18.57
CA ALA A 285 -17.36 -9.43 18.27
C ALA A 285 -17.59 -9.15 16.78
N VAL A 286 -16.77 -8.29 16.18
CA VAL A 286 -16.91 -7.92 14.76
C VAL A 286 -16.58 -9.09 13.84
N ASP A 287 -15.46 -9.74 14.08
CA ASP A 287 -14.99 -10.79 13.17
C ASP A 287 -15.85 -12.05 13.27
N SER A 288 -16.35 -12.40 14.45
CA SER A 288 -17.27 -13.55 14.58
C SER A 288 -18.59 -13.35 13.86
N TYR A 289 -19.06 -12.10 13.74
CA TYR A 289 -20.25 -11.78 12.94
C TYR A 289 -20.02 -12.05 11.45
N PHE A 290 -18.94 -11.54 10.87
CA PHE A 290 -18.64 -11.74 9.44
C PHE A 290 -18.20 -13.16 9.10
N TRP A 291 -17.46 -13.82 9.99
CA TRP A 291 -17.02 -15.21 9.80
C TRP A 291 -18.09 -16.25 10.13
N ARG A 292 -19.20 -15.86 10.79
CA ARG A 292 -20.32 -16.73 11.21
C ARG A 292 -19.96 -17.81 12.23
N TYR A 293 -18.80 -17.69 12.88
CA TYR A 293 -18.38 -18.54 14.00
C TYR A 293 -17.49 -17.74 14.95
N LEU A 294 -17.40 -18.15 16.21
CA LEU A 294 -16.56 -17.48 17.20
C LEU A 294 -15.09 -17.52 16.78
N VAL A 295 -14.50 -16.36 16.49
CA VAL A 295 -13.13 -16.28 15.97
C VAL A 295 -12.39 -15.05 16.48
N TRP A 296 -11.13 -15.26 16.83
CA TRP A 296 -10.12 -14.21 16.91
C TRP A 296 -9.14 -14.43 15.75
N PRO A 297 -9.22 -13.64 14.66
CA PRO A 297 -8.43 -13.88 13.46
C PRO A 297 -6.92 -13.93 13.72
N GLU A 298 -6.39 -12.91 14.41
CA GLU A 298 -4.95 -12.87 14.71
C GLU A 298 -4.50 -13.98 15.67
N GLY A 299 -5.38 -14.44 16.57
CA GLY A 299 -5.12 -15.62 17.40
C GLY A 299 -4.96 -16.88 16.57
N LYS A 300 -5.83 -17.10 15.56
CA LYS A 300 -5.70 -18.22 14.62
C LYS A 300 -4.43 -18.12 13.76
N VAL A 301 -4.07 -16.91 13.32
CA VAL A 301 -2.82 -16.66 12.57
C VAL A 301 -1.59 -16.96 13.42
N LEU A 302 -1.59 -16.54 14.68
CA LEU A 302 -0.49 -16.81 15.61
C LEU A 302 -0.34 -18.31 15.86
N TRP A 303 -1.45 -19.01 16.10
CA TRP A 303 -1.47 -20.46 16.28
C TRP A 303 -0.94 -21.21 15.04
N TYR A 304 -1.45 -20.86 13.86
CA TYR A 304 -1.08 -21.50 12.61
C TYR A 304 0.42 -21.33 12.28
N ASN A 305 0.97 -20.13 12.50
CA ASN A 305 2.36 -19.86 12.12
C ASN A 305 3.36 -20.27 13.20
N THR A 306 3.04 -20.09 14.48
CA THR A 306 3.99 -20.26 15.59
C THR A 306 3.92 -21.67 16.16
N VAL A 307 2.71 -22.22 16.34
CA VAL A 307 2.51 -23.53 16.98
C VAL A 307 2.57 -24.66 15.95
N LEU A 308 1.88 -24.50 14.81
CA LEU A 308 1.88 -25.52 13.75
C LEU A 308 3.10 -25.40 12.81
N ASN A 309 3.93 -24.36 12.98
CA ASN A 309 5.13 -24.07 12.19
C ASN A 309 4.91 -24.12 10.66
N LYS A 310 3.70 -23.76 10.20
CA LYS A 310 3.33 -23.81 8.77
C LYS A 310 3.84 -22.61 7.97
N SER A 311 4.55 -21.69 8.60
CA SER A 311 5.13 -20.51 7.93
C SER A 311 6.13 -20.91 6.82
N SER A 312 6.84 -22.03 6.98
CA SER A 312 7.82 -22.54 6.00
C SER A 312 7.21 -22.99 4.67
N ASN A 313 5.91 -23.30 4.62
CA ASN A 313 5.22 -23.70 3.39
C ASN A 313 5.22 -22.61 2.31
N TRP A 314 5.45 -21.36 2.70
CA TRP A 314 5.49 -20.20 1.81
C TRP A 314 6.92 -19.86 1.36
N GLY A 315 7.83 -20.82 1.49
CA GLY A 315 9.26 -20.67 1.19
C GLY A 315 10.06 -20.17 2.39
N THR A 316 11.35 -20.51 2.39
CA THR A 316 12.29 -20.14 3.46
C THR A 316 13.40 -19.25 2.93
N SER A 317 13.98 -18.44 3.80
CA SER A 317 15.13 -17.58 3.46
C SER A 317 16.16 -17.59 4.58
N PRO A 318 17.46 -17.40 4.27
CA PRO A 318 18.53 -17.41 5.27
C PRO A 318 18.28 -16.43 6.42
N LEU A 319 18.87 -16.72 7.59
CA LEU A 319 18.69 -15.92 8.81
C LEU A 319 18.93 -14.42 8.55
N LEU A 320 20.06 -14.06 7.95
CA LEU A 320 20.45 -12.66 7.73
C LEU A 320 19.80 -11.99 6.51
N TRP A 321 18.83 -12.64 5.85
CA TRP A 321 18.21 -12.14 4.62
C TRP A 321 17.64 -10.73 4.76
N TYR A 322 17.06 -10.38 5.91
CA TYR A 322 16.60 -9.02 6.13
C TYR A 322 17.73 -7.99 6.10
N PHE A 323 18.92 -8.34 6.61
CA PHE A 323 20.06 -7.43 6.70
C PHE A 323 20.77 -7.24 5.36
N TYR A 324 21.05 -8.31 4.62
CA TYR A 324 21.78 -8.20 3.35
C TYR A 324 20.87 -7.96 2.14
N SER A 325 19.56 -8.23 2.24
CA SER A 325 18.63 -8.12 1.10
C SER A 325 17.49 -7.14 1.34
N ALA A 326 16.74 -7.27 2.44
CA ALA A 326 15.52 -6.46 2.60
C ALA A 326 15.81 -5.00 2.98
N LEU A 327 16.71 -4.75 3.95
CA LEU A 327 17.08 -3.40 4.37
C LEU A 327 17.77 -2.60 3.24
N PRO A 328 18.73 -3.17 2.48
CA PRO A 328 19.33 -2.45 1.35
C PRO A 328 18.32 -2.12 0.25
N ARG A 329 17.43 -3.05 -0.10
CA ARG A 329 16.35 -2.80 -1.09
C ARG A 329 15.31 -1.79 -0.58
N GLY A 330 14.95 -1.87 0.71
CA GLY A 330 13.96 -1.01 1.33
C GLY A 330 14.42 0.44 1.48
N LEU A 331 15.65 0.63 1.98
CA LEU A 331 16.20 1.95 2.29
C LEU A 331 16.99 2.57 1.14
N GLY A 332 17.48 1.77 0.19
CA GLY A 332 18.38 2.20 -0.86
C GLY A 332 19.69 2.77 -0.28
N CYS A 333 20.23 3.78 -0.94
CA CYS A 333 21.45 4.47 -0.51
C CYS A 333 21.28 5.23 0.82
N SER A 334 20.05 5.43 1.31
CA SER A 334 19.81 6.05 2.62
C SER A 334 20.38 5.22 3.78
N LEU A 335 20.57 3.91 3.58
CA LEU A 335 21.17 3.02 4.56
C LEU A 335 22.57 3.49 4.99
N LEU A 336 23.34 4.08 4.08
CA LEU A 336 24.70 4.59 4.34
C LEU A 336 24.74 5.70 5.40
N PHE A 337 23.62 6.42 5.60
CA PHE A 337 23.53 7.52 6.56
C PHE A 337 22.98 7.08 7.93
N VAL A 338 22.51 5.83 8.08
CA VAL A 338 21.99 5.32 9.35
C VAL A 338 23.07 5.30 10.45
N PRO A 339 24.30 4.80 10.22
CA PRO A 339 25.36 4.85 11.24
C PRO A 339 25.72 6.27 11.67
N LEU A 340 25.73 7.23 10.73
CA LEU A 340 25.99 8.64 11.02
C LEU A 340 24.89 9.28 11.88
N GLY A 341 23.64 8.85 11.70
CA GLY A 341 22.52 9.24 12.53
C GLY A 341 22.57 8.65 13.94
N ALA A 342 23.07 7.42 14.07
CA ALA A 342 23.14 6.68 15.34
C ALA A 342 24.04 7.33 16.40
N VAL A 343 24.95 8.24 15.99
CA VAL A 343 25.77 9.05 16.90
C VAL A 343 24.90 9.94 17.81
N ASP A 344 23.73 10.36 17.35
CA ASP A 344 22.78 11.10 18.18
C ASP A 344 21.99 10.14 19.09
N ARG A 345 22.14 10.27 20.41
CA ARG A 345 21.47 9.41 21.41
C ARG A 345 19.95 9.33 21.23
N ARG A 346 19.31 10.41 20.76
CA ARG A 346 17.86 10.42 20.50
C ARG A 346 17.50 9.59 19.27
N ALA A 347 18.34 9.60 18.24
CA ALA A 347 18.16 8.78 17.05
C ALA A 347 18.51 7.31 17.32
N LEU A 348 19.54 7.05 18.14
CA LEU A 348 19.87 5.69 18.60
C LEU A 348 18.69 5.03 19.31
N ALA A 349 17.96 5.78 20.15
CA ALA A 349 16.75 5.27 20.81
C ALA A 349 15.65 4.80 19.83
N LEU A 350 15.59 5.35 18.61
CA LEU A 350 14.70 4.90 17.54
C LEU A 350 15.27 3.70 16.77
N LEU A 351 16.59 3.65 16.62
CA LEU A 351 17.30 2.60 15.91
C LEU A 351 17.21 1.25 16.64
N LEU A 352 17.36 1.26 17.97
CA LEU A 352 17.35 0.05 18.80
C LEU A 352 16.10 -0.83 18.62
N PRO A 353 14.85 -0.32 18.77
CA PRO A 353 13.67 -1.16 18.58
C PRO A 353 13.49 -1.58 17.11
N ALA A 354 13.91 -0.74 16.15
CA ALA A 354 13.83 -1.08 14.73
C ALA A 354 14.76 -2.26 14.37
N LEU A 355 16.04 -2.20 14.77
CA LEU A 355 16.99 -3.29 14.51
C LEU A 355 16.70 -4.51 15.37
N GLY A 356 16.27 -4.33 16.63
CA GLY A 356 15.84 -5.43 17.50
C GLY A 356 14.67 -6.19 16.91
N PHE A 357 13.66 -5.50 16.35
CA PHE A 357 12.57 -6.15 15.64
C PHE A 357 13.06 -6.92 14.42
N VAL A 358 13.90 -6.32 13.56
CA VAL A 358 14.45 -7.01 12.38
C VAL A 358 15.24 -8.26 12.79
N ALA A 359 16.06 -8.18 13.85
CA ALA A 359 16.84 -9.30 14.34
C ALA A 359 15.95 -10.43 14.88
N LEU A 360 14.96 -10.12 15.73
CA LEU A 360 14.04 -11.12 16.26
C LEU A 360 13.18 -11.74 15.16
N TYR A 361 12.68 -10.92 14.24
CA TYR A 361 11.84 -11.39 13.13
C TYR A 361 12.64 -12.19 12.08
N SER A 362 13.96 -12.04 12.05
CA SER A 362 14.86 -12.85 11.21
C SER A 362 14.87 -14.33 11.59
N LEU A 363 14.50 -14.67 12.83
CA LEU A 363 14.42 -16.06 13.31
C LEU A 363 13.33 -16.87 12.58
N LEU A 364 12.32 -16.20 12.02
CA LEU A 364 11.25 -16.89 11.29
C LEU A 364 11.76 -17.40 9.93
N PRO A 365 11.45 -18.66 9.54
CA PRO A 365 11.93 -19.23 8.28
C PRO A 365 11.48 -18.44 7.06
N HIS A 366 10.19 -18.11 7.00
CA HIS A 366 9.59 -17.34 5.93
C HIS A 366 9.79 -15.83 6.14
N LYS A 367 10.26 -15.15 5.09
CA LYS A 367 10.67 -13.75 5.16
C LYS A 367 10.19 -12.98 3.95
N GLU A 368 9.67 -11.80 4.20
CA GLU A 368 9.23 -10.88 3.16
C GLU A 368 9.46 -9.44 3.58
N LEU A 369 9.86 -8.59 2.64
CA LEU A 369 10.23 -7.21 2.92
C LEU A 369 9.09 -6.41 3.60
N ARG A 370 7.83 -6.68 3.21
CA ARG A 370 6.66 -6.00 3.80
C ARG A 370 6.49 -6.28 5.29
N PHE A 371 7.02 -7.39 5.83
CA PHE A 371 6.89 -7.71 7.25
C PHE A 371 7.67 -6.75 8.14
N ILE A 372 8.76 -6.17 7.62
CA ILE A 372 9.58 -5.19 8.35
C ILE A 372 9.29 -3.73 7.99
N ILE A 373 8.23 -3.45 7.20
CA ILE A 373 7.93 -2.12 6.66
C ILE A 373 7.77 -1.03 7.74
N TYR A 374 7.33 -1.43 8.94
CA TYR A 374 7.16 -0.56 10.10
C TYR A 374 8.47 0.07 10.60
N THR A 375 9.61 -0.54 10.27
CA THR A 375 10.93 -0.03 10.65
C THR A 375 11.39 1.10 9.76
N PHE A 376 10.93 1.18 8.50
CA PHE A 376 11.43 2.15 7.53
C PHE A 376 11.21 3.59 7.98
N PRO A 377 10.04 4.00 8.53
CA PRO A 377 9.89 5.34 9.07
C PRO A 377 10.91 5.66 10.18
N LEU A 378 11.22 4.71 11.07
CA LEU A 378 12.21 4.91 12.14
C LEU A 378 13.63 5.04 11.55
N LEU A 379 14.01 4.13 10.67
CA LEU A 379 15.32 4.12 10.01
C LEU A 379 15.51 5.37 9.12
N ASN A 380 14.44 5.87 8.49
CA ASN A 380 14.46 7.12 7.73
C ASN A 380 14.70 8.34 8.60
N VAL A 381 14.15 8.39 9.83
CA VAL A 381 14.46 9.48 10.77
C VAL A 381 15.94 9.45 11.16
N VAL A 382 16.49 8.26 11.43
CA VAL A 382 17.91 8.08 11.77
C VAL A 382 18.80 8.48 10.58
N ALA A 383 18.49 8.00 9.37
CA ALA A 383 19.21 8.38 8.15
C ALA A 383 19.13 9.90 7.89
N ALA A 384 17.93 10.50 8.02
CA ALA A 384 17.74 11.94 7.87
C ALA A 384 18.56 12.75 8.89
N ARG A 385 18.74 12.23 10.11
CA ARG A 385 19.61 12.83 11.11
C ARG A 385 21.08 12.78 10.71
N GLY A 386 21.53 11.65 10.16
CA GLY A 386 22.87 11.50 9.57
C GLY A 386 23.10 12.48 8.42
N CYS A 387 22.17 12.55 7.46
CA CYS A 387 22.20 13.50 6.35
C CYS A 387 22.27 14.95 6.85
N ALA A 388 21.45 15.33 7.84
CA ALA A 388 21.45 16.68 8.40
C ALA A 388 22.79 17.04 9.05
N ARG A 389 23.45 16.09 9.73
CA ARG A 389 24.77 16.31 10.34
C ARG A 389 25.83 16.65 9.28
N VAL A 390 25.81 15.93 8.16
CA VAL A 390 26.71 16.15 7.03
C VAL A 390 26.43 17.52 6.39
N LEU A 391 25.18 17.81 6.07
CA LEU A 391 24.77 19.07 5.43
C LEU A 391 25.04 20.29 6.30
N ASN A 392 24.82 20.22 7.62
CA ASN A 392 25.09 21.33 8.52
C ASN A 392 26.59 21.64 8.67
N SER A 393 27.47 20.71 8.29
CA SER A 393 28.92 20.86 8.38
C SER A 393 29.57 21.29 7.06
N TYR A 394 28.81 21.59 6.01
CA TYR A 394 29.31 21.80 4.64
C TYR A 394 30.39 22.89 4.49
N ARG A 395 30.38 23.93 5.34
CA ARG A 395 31.37 25.02 5.28
C ARG A 395 32.68 24.71 5.98
N LYS A 396 32.77 23.62 6.74
CA LYS A 396 33.91 23.36 7.62
C LYS A 396 35.12 22.76 6.89
N SER A 397 34.91 21.96 5.85
CA SER A 397 35.97 21.28 5.10
C SER A 397 35.50 20.86 3.70
N TRP A 398 36.43 20.66 2.78
CA TRP A 398 36.15 20.10 1.45
C TRP A 398 35.49 18.71 1.54
N LEU A 399 35.88 17.89 2.53
CA LEU A 399 35.26 16.58 2.82
C LEU A 399 33.76 16.72 3.13
N HIS A 400 33.35 17.79 3.83
CA HIS A 400 31.94 18.04 4.10
C HIS A 400 31.18 18.61 2.90
N ARG A 401 31.86 19.26 1.95
CA ARG A 401 31.27 19.65 0.66
C ARG A 401 30.98 18.41 -0.18
N VAL A 402 31.97 17.52 -0.31
CA VAL A 402 31.79 16.21 -0.97
C VAL A 402 30.69 15.41 -0.27
N GLY A 403 30.70 15.34 1.06
CA GLY A 403 29.63 14.69 1.82
C GLY A 403 28.23 15.28 1.56
N SER A 404 28.13 16.60 1.38
CA SER A 404 26.86 17.26 1.05
C SER A 404 26.39 16.90 -0.37
N LEU A 405 27.31 16.78 -1.34
CA LEU A 405 27.01 16.27 -2.67
C LEU A 405 26.58 14.80 -2.62
N LEU A 406 27.19 13.96 -1.78
CA LEU A 406 26.76 12.57 -1.56
C LEU A 406 25.33 12.51 -0.98
N VAL A 407 24.97 13.43 -0.07
CA VAL A 407 23.60 13.52 0.44
C VAL A 407 22.61 13.93 -0.66
N LEU A 408 22.98 14.77 -1.62
CA LEU A 408 22.07 15.06 -2.74
C LEU A 408 22.04 13.89 -3.74
N GLY A 409 23.19 13.32 -4.06
CA GLY A 409 23.34 12.19 -4.97
C GLY A 409 22.54 10.96 -4.53
N HIS A 410 22.53 10.62 -3.23
CA HIS A 410 21.76 9.46 -2.75
C HIS A 410 20.25 9.61 -2.96
N LEU A 411 19.70 10.83 -2.86
CA LEU A 411 18.28 11.08 -3.11
C LEU A 411 17.95 10.87 -4.59
N VAL A 412 18.84 11.31 -5.49
CA VAL A 412 18.70 11.12 -6.93
C VAL A 412 18.78 9.64 -7.30
N VAL A 413 19.76 8.92 -6.75
CA VAL A 413 19.92 7.47 -6.98
C VAL A 413 18.70 6.69 -6.46
N ASN A 414 18.22 7.01 -5.26
CA ASN A 414 17.00 6.41 -4.73
C ASN A 414 15.78 6.71 -5.61
N ALA A 415 15.62 7.95 -6.07
CA ALA A 415 14.52 8.32 -6.95
C ALA A 415 14.58 7.58 -8.30
N ALA A 416 15.77 7.43 -8.88
CA ALA A 416 15.98 6.64 -10.10
C ALA A 416 15.69 5.14 -9.88
N TYR A 417 16.13 4.59 -8.74
CA TYR A 417 15.78 3.24 -8.32
C TYR A 417 14.26 3.07 -8.15
N SER A 418 13.59 4.05 -7.54
CA SER A 418 12.14 4.05 -7.34
C SER A 418 11.37 4.13 -8.67
N ALA A 419 11.78 5.01 -9.58
CA ALA A 419 11.20 5.10 -10.92
C ALA A 419 11.38 3.79 -11.71
N THR A 420 12.57 3.19 -11.64
CA THR A 420 12.86 1.89 -12.25
C THR A 420 11.99 0.78 -11.65
N GLY A 421 11.96 0.68 -10.31
CA GLY A 421 11.14 -0.31 -9.60
C GLY A 421 9.66 -0.17 -9.92
N LEU A 422 9.17 1.06 -10.05
CA LEU A 422 7.79 1.34 -10.43
C LEU A 422 7.48 0.93 -11.86
N TYR A 423 8.37 1.24 -12.81
CA TYR A 423 8.24 0.83 -14.20
C TYR A 423 8.20 -0.69 -14.35
N VAL A 424 9.12 -1.41 -13.70
CA VAL A 424 9.13 -2.88 -13.73
C VAL A 424 7.87 -3.45 -13.06
N SER A 425 7.43 -2.85 -11.95
CA SER A 425 6.26 -3.30 -11.22
C SER A 425 4.96 -3.14 -12.00
N HIS A 426 4.86 -2.18 -12.92
CA HIS A 426 3.69 -2.01 -13.79
C HIS A 426 3.31 -3.30 -14.54
N PHE A 427 4.31 -4.09 -14.95
CA PHE A 427 4.12 -5.32 -15.72
C PHE A 427 3.88 -6.57 -14.86
N ASN A 428 3.76 -6.42 -13.54
CA ASN A 428 3.52 -7.54 -12.61
C ASN A 428 2.02 -7.88 -12.41
N TYR A 429 1.11 -7.30 -13.20
CA TYR A 429 -0.34 -7.49 -13.01
C TYR A 429 -1.07 -8.03 -14.25
N PRO A 430 -0.62 -9.13 -14.88
CA PRO A 430 -1.27 -9.66 -16.08
C PRO A 430 -2.74 -10.04 -15.84
N GLY A 431 -3.14 -10.56 -14.68
CA GLY A 431 -4.54 -10.90 -14.39
C GLY A 431 -5.48 -9.69 -14.41
N GLY A 432 -5.06 -8.58 -13.79
CA GLY A 432 -5.82 -7.33 -13.84
C GLY A 432 -5.94 -6.74 -15.25
N VAL A 433 -4.86 -6.83 -16.02
CA VAL A 433 -4.84 -6.44 -17.45
C VAL A 433 -5.75 -7.36 -18.28
N ALA A 434 -5.77 -8.66 -17.98
CA ALA A 434 -6.59 -9.62 -18.70
C ALA A 434 -8.09 -9.38 -18.48
N MET A 435 -8.51 -9.11 -17.25
CA MET A 435 -9.89 -8.70 -16.93
C MET A 435 -10.29 -7.42 -17.67
N GLN A 436 -9.37 -6.45 -17.73
CA GLN A 436 -9.59 -5.24 -18.51
C GLN A 436 -9.76 -5.55 -20.00
N ARG A 437 -8.92 -6.43 -20.58
CA ARG A 437 -9.00 -6.83 -21.99
C ARG A 437 -10.29 -7.57 -22.28
N LEU A 438 -10.73 -8.47 -21.41
CA LEU A 438 -12.01 -9.18 -21.53
C LEU A 438 -13.17 -8.19 -21.68
N HIS A 439 -13.27 -7.21 -20.78
CA HIS A 439 -14.34 -6.19 -20.83
C HIS A 439 -14.24 -5.22 -22.02
N GLN A 440 -13.09 -5.13 -22.69
CA GLN A 440 -12.92 -4.34 -23.91
C GLN A 440 -13.27 -5.13 -25.17
N LEU A 441 -12.99 -6.43 -25.18
CA LEU A 441 -13.13 -7.29 -26.35
C LEU A 441 -14.52 -7.92 -26.45
N VAL A 442 -15.14 -8.25 -25.31
CA VAL A 442 -16.42 -8.95 -25.27
C VAL A 442 -17.57 -7.96 -24.97
N PRO A 443 -18.60 -7.87 -25.83
CA PRO A 443 -19.75 -6.98 -25.60
C PRO A 443 -20.49 -7.33 -24.31
N ALA A 444 -20.93 -6.31 -23.57
CA ALA A 444 -21.62 -6.50 -22.27
C ALA A 444 -22.93 -7.33 -22.35
N ARG A 445 -23.57 -7.36 -23.52
CA ARG A 445 -24.80 -8.17 -23.74
C ARG A 445 -24.53 -9.67 -23.92
N THR A 446 -23.27 -10.08 -24.05
CA THR A 446 -22.90 -11.49 -24.23
C THR A 446 -23.11 -12.24 -22.92
N ASP A 447 -23.69 -13.44 -22.98
CA ASP A 447 -23.77 -14.33 -21.82
C ASP A 447 -22.39 -14.97 -21.59
N VAL A 448 -21.65 -14.44 -20.62
CA VAL A 448 -20.28 -14.86 -20.30
C VAL A 448 -20.28 -15.57 -18.96
N VAL A 449 -19.81 -16.82 -19.00
CA VAL A 449 -19.33 -17.57 -17.85
C VAL A 449 -17.82 -17.68 -17.99
N LEU A 450 -17.09 -16.95 -17.15
CA LEU A 450 -15.63 -16.87 -17.12
C LEU A 450 -15.08 -17.73 -15.99
N HIS A 451 -14.17 -18.64 -16.33
CA HIS A 451 -13.30 -19.25 -15.34
C HIS A 451 -11.99 -18.46 -15.21
N ILE A 452 -11.59 -18.20 -13.97
CA ILE A 452 -10.38 -17.48 -13.61
C ILE A 452 -9.46 -18.44 -12.87
N ASP A 453 -8.32 -18.77 -13.47
CA ASP A 453 -7.36 -19.66 -12.84
C ASP A 453 -6.57 -18.99 -11.71
N VAL A 454 -5.82 -19.81 -10.97
CA VAL A 454 -5.00 -19.38 -9.83
C VAL A 454 -3.96 -18.34 -10.27
N ALA A 455 -3.30 -18.52 -11.41
CA ALA A 455 -2.26 -17.60 -11.89
C ALA A 455 -2.84 -16.20 -12.20
N ALA A 456 -4.03 -16.13 -12.81
CA ALA A 456 -4.73 -14.89 -13.05
C ALA A 456 -5.22 -14.26 -11.75
N ALA A 457 -5.84 -15.05 -10.86
CA ALA A 457 -6.30 -14.60 -9.55
C ALA A 457 -5.15 -13.95 -8.75
N GLN A 458 -3.96 -14.54 -8.78
CA GLN A 458 -2.80 -14.05 -8.05
C GLN A 458 -2.16 -12.78 -8.64
N THR A 459 -2.50 -12.44 -9.89
CA THR A 459 -1.86 -11.37 -10.66
C THR A 459 -2.79 -10.19 -10.98
N GLY A 460 -3.81 -9.99 -10.14
CA GLY A 460 -4.53 -8.71 -10.05
C GLY A 460 -5.99 -8.72 -10.48
N VAL A 461 -6.60 -9.90 -10.56
CA VAL A 461 -8.06 -10.03 -10.59
C VAL A 461 -8.64 -9.61 -9.22
N SER A 462 -9.73 -8.85 -9.24
CA SER A 462 -10.52 -8.49 -8.06
C SER A 462 -11.99 -8.29 -8.45
N ARG A 463 -12.93 -8.33 -7.49
CA ARG A 463 -14.35 -8.10 -7.76
C ARG A 463 -14.63 -6.68 -8.26
N PHE A 464 -13.77 -5.71 -7.94
CA PHE A 464 -13.84 -4.38 -8.52
C PHE A 464 -13.67 -4.37 -10.06
N LEU A 465 -13.06 -5.41 -10.63
CA LEU A 465 -12.89 -5.58 -12.07
C LEU A 465 -14.05 -6.34 -12.74
N GLU A 466 -15.00 -6.89 -11.96
CA GLU A 466 -16.20 -7.57 -12.45
C GLU A 466 -17.27 -6.52 -12.80
N ILE A 467 -17.10 -5.88 -13.96
CA ILE A 467 -17.88 -4.68 -14.30
C ILE A 467 -19.31 -5.02 -14.68
N ASN A 468 -19.47 -6.16 -15.35
CA ASN A 468 -20.75 -6.60 -15.86
C ASN A 468 -21.40 -7.58 -14.90
N SER A 469 -22.51 -7.15 -14.29
CA SER A 469 -23.28 -7.95 -13.33
C SER A 469 -24.05 -9.10 -13.98
N ALA A 470 -24.24 -9.09 -15.30
CA ALA A 470 -24.89 -10.20 -16.02
C ALA A 470 -23.93 -11.37 -16.29
N TRP A 471 -22.61 -11.16 -16.14
CA TRP A 471 -21.61 -12.20 -16.33
C TRP A 471 -21.38 -12.98 -15.04
N ARG A 472 -20.97 -14.24 -15.17
CA ARG A 472 -20.55 -15.09 -14.05
C ARG A 472 -19.04 -15.23 -14.06
N TYR A 473 -18.42 -14.98 -12.92
CA TYR A 473 -16.98 -15.08 -12.71
C TYR A 473 -16.72 -16.14 -11.66
N GLU A 474 -16.05 -17.23 -12.05
CA GLU A 474 -15.80 -18.37 -11.17
C GLU A 474 -14.30 -18.60 -11.01
N LYS A 475 -13.89 -18.94 -9.78
CA LYS A 475 -12.48 -19.16 -9.39
C LYS A 475 -12.26 -20.57 -8.84
N THR A 476 -13.08 -21.53 -9.25
CA THR A 476 -13.06 -22.90 -8.72
C THR A 476 -11.71 -23.56 -8.96
N GLU A 477 -10.94 -23.83 -7.90
CA GLU A 477 -9.55 -24.30 -8.03
C GLU A 477 -9.45 -25.79 -8.41
N ASP A 478 -10.42 -26.62 -8.03
CA ASP A 478 -10.39 -28.08 -8.18
C ASP A 478 -10.84 -28.59 -9.57
N LEU A 479 -10.53 -27.83 -10.64
CA LEU A 479 -10.90 -28.17 -12.01
C LEU A 479 -9.69 -28.68 -12.79
N GLN A 480 -9.85 -29.87 -13.39
CA GLN A 480 -8.81 -30.43 -14.26
C GLN A 480 -8.86 -29.77 -15.65
N PRO A 481 -7.72 -29.31 -16.19
CA PRO A 481 -7.65 -28.79 -17.55
C PRO A 481 -8.19 -29.79 -18.58
N GLY A 482 -8.99 -29.30 -19.53
CA GLY A 482 -9.64 -30.12 -20.56
C GLY A 482 -10.87 -30.94 -20.10
N SER A 483 -11.23 -30.92 -18.81
CA SER A 483 -12.43 -31.63 -18.32
C SER A 483 -13.73 -31.04 -18.89
N GLU A 484 -14.80 -31.84 -18.90
CA GLU A 484 -16.12 -31.41 -19.40
C GLU A 484 -16.63 -30.14 -18.70
N ARG A 485 -16.45 -30.06 -17.37
CA ARG A 485 -16.75 -28.85 -16.59
C ARG A 485 -15.95 -27.64 -17.05
N MET A 486 -14.69 -27.84 -17.38
CA MET A 486 -13.80 -26.78 -17.85
C MET A 486 -14.19 -26.30 -19.27
N LEU A 487 -14.71 -27.20 -20.11
CA LEU A 487 -15.26 -26.88 -21.44
C LEU A 487 -16.66 -26.24 -21.39
N ALA A 488 -17.37 -26.38 -20.26
CA ALA A 488 -18.68 -25.76 -20.07
C ALA A 488 -18.61 -24.23 -19.99
N TYR A 489 -17.47 -23.68 -19.52
CA TYR A 489 -17.22 -22.25 -19.50
C TYR A 489 -17.16 -21.65 -20.91
N THR A 490 -17.68 -20.44 -21.04
CA THR A 490 -17.66 -19.72 -22.32
C THR A 490 -16.29 -19.06 -22.56
N HIS A 491 -15.63 -18.65 -21.49
CA HIS A 491 -14.36 -17.95 -21.53
C HIS A 491 -13.43 -18.50 -20.45
N LEU A 492 -12.15 -18.64 -20.78
CA LEU A 492 -11.13 -19.08 -19.83
C LEU A 492 -10.05 -18.02 -19.73
N LEU A 493 -9.72 -17.63 -18.51
CA LEU A 493 -8.54 -16.84 -18.22
C LEU A 493 -7.54 -17.73 -17.49
N MET A 494 -6.48 -18.12 -18.19
CA MET A 494 -5.53 -19.13 -17.70
C MET A 494 -4.06 -18.81 -17.96
N GLU A 495 -3.17 -19.46 -17.22
CA GLU A 495 -1.72 -19.42 -17.42
C GLU A 495 -1.35 -19.90 -18.83
N ALA A 496 -0.41 -19.19 -19.44
CA ALA A 496 0.12 -19.48 -20.77
C ALA A 496 1.10 -20.67 -20.78
N ALA A 497 0.76 -21.76 -20.11
CA ALA A 497 1.55 -22.98 -20.06
C ALA A 497 1.28 -23.85 -21.31
N PRO A 498 2.31 -24.30 -22.07
CA PRO A 498 2.11 -25.02 -23.32
C PRO A 498 1.25 -26.29 -23.22
N GLY A 499 1.41 -27.06 -22.14
CA GLY A 499 0.68 -28.32 -21.91
C GLY A 499 -0.83 -28.10 -21.77
N PRO A 500 -1.30 -27.40 -20.71
CA PRO A 500 -2.71 -27.11 -20.53
C PRO A 500 -3.33 -26.35 -21.71
N LEU A 501 -2.60 -25.40 -22.32
CA LEU A 501 -3.11 -24.60 -23.43
C LEU A 501 -3.38 -25.45 -24.69
N ALA A 502 -2.61 -26.53 -24.91
CA ALA A 502 -2.80 -27.42 -26.06
C ALA A 502 -4.16 -28.13 -26.05
N LEU A 503 -4.72 -28.39 -24.85
CA LEU A 503 -6.02 -29.07 -24.68
C LEU A 503 -7.20 -28.26 -25.22
N TYR A 504 -7.03 -26.95 -25.40
CA TYR A 504 -8.08 -26.05 -25.85
C TYR A 504 -7.91 -25.57 -27.29
N ARG A 505 -6.91 -26.10 -28.02
CA ARG A 505 -6.57 -25.63 -29.37
C ARG A 505 -7.74 -25.74 -30.35
N ASP A 506 -8.53 -26.80 -30.23
CA ASP A 506 -9.63 -27.09 -31.15
C ASP A 506 -10.99 -26.61 -30.63
N THR A 507 -11.09 -26.33 -29.32
CA THR A 507 -12.35 -25.95 -28.66
C THR A 507 -12.46 -24.45 -28.36
N HIS A 508 -11.34 -23.74 -28.25
CA HIS A 508 -11.30 -22.33 -27.89
C HIS A 508 -10.40 -21.52 -28.83
N ARG A 509 -10.83 -20.29 -29.13
CA ARG A 509 -10.02 -19.29 -29.82
C ARG A 509 -9.32 -18.38 -28.81
N VAL A 510 -8.10 -17.97 -29.13
CA VAL A 510 -7.34 -17.00 -28.33
C VAL A 510 -7.85 -15.60 -28.60
N LEU A 511 -8.45 -14.95 -27.61
CA LEU A 511 -8.87 -13.55 -27.67
C LEU A 511 -7.73 -12.58 -27.37
N ALA A 512 -6.91 -12.90 -26.37
CA ALA A 512 -5.79 -12.04 -25.99
C ALA A 512 -4.65 -12.84 -25.35
N ARG A 513 -3.42 -12.41 -25.61
CA ARG A 513 -2.21 -12.86 -24.92
C ARG A 513 -1.72 -11.72 -24.06
N VAL A 514 -1.62 -11.94 -22.75
CA VAL A 514 -1.23 -10.89 -21.80
C VAL A 514 0.21 -11.09 -21.37
N PRO A 515 1.11 -10.14 -21.70
CA PRO A 515 2.50 -10.22 -21.28
C PRO A 515 2.63 -9.92 -19.77
N GLY A 516 3.58 -10.58 -19.14
CA GLY A 516 4.06 -10.26 -17.80
C GLY A 516 5.59 -10.31 -17.75
N THR A 517 6.18 -9.67 -16.76
CA THR A 517 7.64 -9.67 -16.59
C THR A 517 8.18 -11.03 -16.15
N THR A 518 9.29 -11.46 -16.73
CA THR A 518 10.04 -12.67 -16.35
C THR A 518 11.39 -12.36 -15.75
N GLY A 519 11.86 -11.12 -15.91
CA GLY A 519 13.16 -10.69 -15.41
C GLY A 519 13.62 -9.39 -16.06
N LEU A 520 14.82 -8.98 -15.69
CA LEU A 520 15.52 -7.84 -16.27
C LEU A 520 16.79 -8.34 -16.96
N SER A 521 17.04 -7.86 -18.17
CA SER A 521 18.35 -7.99 -18.81
C SER A 521 19.07 -6.64 -18.74
N VAL A 522 20.38 -6.66 -18.48
CA VAL A 522 21.17 -5.43 -18.41
C VAL A 522 21.74 -5.15 -19.79
N ASN A 523 21.47 -3.96 -20.30
CA ASN A 523 21.96 -3.52 -21.61
C ASN A 523 22.55 -2.11 -21.48
N LEU A 524 23.88 -2.06 -21.29
CA LEU A 524 24.61 -0.81 -21.05
C LEU A 524 24.61 0.16 -22.25
N SER A 525 24.16 -0.29 -23.43
CA SER A 525 24.10 0.54 -24.65
C SER A 525 22.84 1.41 -24.75
N ARG A 526 21.88 1.25 -23.83
CA ARG A 526 20.61 2.01 -23.82
C ARG A 526 20.43 2.77 -22.51
N LEU A 527 19.58 3.81 -22.53
CA LEU A 527 19.16 4.53 -21.34
C LEU A 527 17.63 4.40 -21.19
N PRO A 528 17.11 3.74 -20.13
CA PRO A 528 17.86 3.15 -19.02
C PRO A 528 18.63 1.87 -19.45
N PRO A 529 19.70 1.50 -18.72
CA PRO A 529 20.61 0.41 -19.11
C PRO A 529 20.07 -0.99 -18.80
N PHE A 530 18.77 -1.20 -18.97
CA PHE A 530 18.11 -2.48 -18.77
C PHE A 530 16.89 -2.61 -19.68
N ASP A 531 16.62 -3.84 -20.11
CA ASP A 531 15.42 -4.22 -20.84
C ASP A 531 14.54 -5.11 -19.92
N VAL A 532 13.22 -4.85 -19.93
CA VAL A 532 12.26 -5.70 -19.21
C VAL A 532 11.88 -6.85 -20.11
N ASN A 533 12.25 -8.07 -19.70
CA ASN A 533 11.92 -9.27 -20.45
C ASN A 533 10.43 -9.58 -20.23
N LEU A 534 9.64 -9.41 -21.28
CA LEU A 534 8.22 -9.70 -21.26
C LEU A 534 7.95 -11.02 -22.01
N GLN A 535 7.19 -11.90 -21.38
CA GLN A 535 6.65 -13.10 -22.03
C GLN A 535 5.16 -13.18 -21.76
N THR A 536 4.42 -13.86 -22.65
CA THR A 536 3.00 -14.15 -22.40
C THR A 536 2.89 -14.98 -21.13
N LYS A 537 2.21 -14.44 -20.12
CA LYS A 537 1.97 -15.12 -18.84
C LYS A 537 0.55 -15.66 -18.73
N LEU A 538 -0.42 -14.94 -19.28
CA LEU A 538 -1.82 -15.37 -19.30
C LEU A 538 -2.37 -15.33 -20.72
N VAL A 539 -3.35 -16.19 -20.97
CA VAL A 539 -4.13 -16.22 -22.20
C VAL A 539 -5.61 -16.10 -21.85
N LEU A 540 -6.30 -15.24 -22.59
CA LEU A 540 -7.75 -15.17 -22.58
C LEU A 540 -8.28 -15.98 -23.77
N LEU A 541 -9.10 -16.98 -23.46
CA LEU A 541 -9.71 -17.90 -24.41
C LEU A 541 -11.22 -17.67 -24.45
N GLU A 542 -11.81 -17.86 -25.62
CA GLU A 542 -13.26 -17.90 -25.83
C GLU A 542 -13.61 -19.20 -26.54
N ARG A 543 -14.63 -19.89 -26.04
CA ARG A 543 -15.10 -21.14 -26.62
C ARG A 543 -15.63 -20.90 -28.04
N VAL A 544 -15.09 -21.64 -29.00
CA VAL A 544 -15.63 -21.65 -30.35
C VAL A 544 -16.91 -22.47 -30.32
N ARG A 545 -18.06 -21.83 -30.51
CA ARG A 545 -19.29 -22.55 -30.83
C ARG A 545 -19.09 -23.10 -32.25
N GLY A 546 -18.84 -24.40 -32.38
CA GLY A 546 -18.82 -25.05 -33.70
C GLY A 546 -20.18 -24.95 -34.40
N PRO A 547 -20.26 -25.11 -35.73
CA PRO A 547 -21.50 -25.55 -36.36
C PRO A 547 -21.84 -26.97 -35.86
N PRO A 548 -23.12 -27.40 -35.94
CA PRO A 548 -23.57 -28.73 -35.52
C PRO A 548 -22.81 -29.86 -36.22
#